data_AF-A0A7M4DFK6-F1
#
_entry.id   AF-A0A7M4DFK6-F1
#
_cell.length_a   1.000
_cell.length_b   1.000
_cell.length_c   1.000
_cell.angle_alpha   90.00
_cell.angle_beta   90.00
_cell.angle_gamma   90.00
#
_symmetry.space_group_name_H-M   'P 1'
#
loop_
_entity.id
_entity.type
_entity.pdbx_description
1 polymer ?
#
loop_
_entity_poly.entity_id
_entity_poly.type
_entity_poly.pdbx_seq_one_letter_code
_entity_poly.pdbx_strand_id
1 'polypeptide(L)'
;MGEVGQRSEVSGSEDPDERVEVIAVVAVISIIAVLIAAVPLLLLEPQGGDGAAPIGAIFGVPMVASALIIEVVVRAHMSNRPLNRMMLWWVLGVLPVAIVACAIPAVLDDPEYFAYETPLGAVGTLGGMLVLAYVGILMGALLWFFVVFPLAHLVMALIARARGDKEGGRIGVGSFFLLALAAVIIIGALSLDGLAAGRAGLGQIIAALLGIPGSYEVVWPAGLWIVRGIVVGLVLTFGGWQAIMRRVRRRP
;
A
#
# COMPACT_ATOMS: atom_id res chain seq x y z
N MET A 1 -8.57 -51.17 -39.95
CA MET A 1 -7.64 -50.04 -39.90
C MET A 1 -8.44 -48.79 -39.59
N GLY A 2 -8.45 -48.41 -38.33
CA GLY A 2 -9.14 -47.23 -37.81
C GLY A 2 -8.50 -46.92 -36.48
N GLU A 3 -7.42 -46.14 -36.51
CA GLU A 3 -6.73 -45.71 -35.30
C GLU A 3 -7.59 -44.63 -34.61
N VAL A 4 -8.19 -45.04 -33.51
CA VAL A 4 -8.84 -44.16 -32.54
C VAL A 4 -7.73 -43.41 -31.82
N GLY A 5 -7.58 -42.13 -32.18
CA GLY A 5 -6.69 -41.20 -31.48
C GLY A 5 -7.12 -41.04 -30.02
N GLN A 6 -6.38 -41.67 -29.11
CA GLN A 6 -6.42 -41.36 -27.70
C GLN A 6 -6.03 -39.89 -27.51
N ARG A 7 -7.02 -39.05 -27.20
CA ARG A 7 -6.78 -37.78 -26.52
C ARG A 7 -6.16 -38.11 -25.17
N SER A 8 -4.88 -37.84 -25.02
CA SER A 8 -4.24 -37.70 -23.72
C SER A 8 -4.84 -36.47 -23.03
N GLU A 9 -5.90 -36.69 -22.26
CA GLU A 9 -6.23 -35.80 -21.16
C GLU A 9 -5.08 -35.89 -20.16
N VAL A 10 -4.07 -35.04 -20.36
CA VAL A 10 -3.11 -34.68 -19.31
C VAL A 10 -3.91 -33.88 -18.29
N SER A 11 -4.61 -34.61 -17.43
CA SER A 11 -5.15 -34.13 -16.17
C SER A 11 -3.98 -33.60 -15.37
N GLY A 12 -3.75 -32.30 -15.41
CA GLY A 12 -2.81 -31.60 -14.56
C GLY A 12 -3.22 -31.78 -13.10
N SER A 13 -2.70 -32.82 -12.45
CA SER A 13 -2.71 -32.92 -11.00
C SER A 13 -1.77 -31.86 -10.48
N GLU A 14 -2.29 -30.65 -10.27
CA GLU A 14 -1.59 -29.59 -9.54
C GLU A 14 -1.14 -30.16 -8.19
N ASP A 15 0.16 -30.09 -7.93
CA ASP A 15 0.78 -30.65 -6.74
C ASP A 15 0.23 -29.95 -5.48
N PRO A 16 -0.41 -30.67 -4.53
CA PRO A 16 -0.98 -30.07 -3.32
C PRO A 16 0.05 -29.26 -2.51
N ASP A 17 1.34 -29.58 -2.63
CA ASP A 17 2.42 -28.91 -1.90
C ASP A 17 2.60 -27.43 -2.31
N GLU A 18 2.42 -27.10 -3.59
CA GLU A 18 2.53 -25.71 -4.07
C GLU A 18 1.39 -24.82 -3.57
N ARG A 19 0.19 -25.39 -3.39
CA ARG A 19 -0.97 -24.66 -2.81
C ARG A 19 -0.72 -24.30 -1.35
N VAL A 20 -0.05 -25.19 -0.61
CA VAL A 20 0.27 -24.98 0.80
C VAL A 20 1.31 -23.88 0.97
N GLU A 21 2.28 -23.77 0.05
CA GLU A 21 3.34 -22.76 0.10
C GLU A 21 2.79 -21.32 0.10
N VAL A 22 1.88 -20.99 -0.82
CA VAL A 22 1.32 -19.62 -0.92
C VAL A 22 0.47 -19.28 0.31
N ILE A 23 -0.34 -20.22 0.79
CA ILE A 23 -1.16 -20.01 2.00
C ILE A 23 -0.27 -19.78 3.21
N ALA A 24 0.81 -20.54 3.36
CA ALA A 24 1.75 -20.38 4.46
C ALA A 24 2.39 -18.98 4.45
N VAL A 25 2.81 -18.49 3.28
CA VAL A 25 3.36 -17.12 3.16
C VAL A 25 2.33 -16.07 3.59
N VAL A 26 1.08 -16.18 3.14
CA VAL A 26 0.02 -15.24 3.52
C VAL A 26 -0.31 -15.31 5.01
N ALA A 27 -0.31 -16.51 5.59
CA ALA A 27 -0.48 -16.70 7.02
C ALA A 27 0.65 -16.03 7.81
N VAL A 28 1.91 -16.22 7.39
CA VAL A 28 3.08 -15.59 8.00
C VAL A 28 2.99 -14.06 7.94
N ILE A 29 2.65 -13.48 6.78
CA ILE A 29 2.46 -12.03 6.65
C ILE A 29 1.37 -11.55 7.61
N SER A 30 0.25 -12.27 7.69
CA SER A 30 -0.88 -11.91 8.56
C SER A 30 -0.49 -11.97 10.04
N ILE A 31 0.25 -13.00 10.46
CA ILE A 31 0.75 -13.15 11.84
C ILE A 31 1.71 -12.02 12.19
N ILE A 32 2.68 -11.73 11.32
CA ILE A 32 3.65 -10.64 11.53
C ILE A 32 2.92 -9.30 11.63
N ALA A 33 1.92 -9.06 10.77
CA ALA A 33 1.10 -7.85 10.81
C ALA A 33 0.36 -7.73 12.15
N VAL A 34 -0.27 -8.80 12.65
CA VAL A 34 -0.90 -8.80 13.97
C VAL A 34 0.11 -8.47 15.07
N LEU A 35 1.30 -9.08 15.05
CA LEU A 35 2.35 -8.81 16.04
C LEU A 35 2.82 -7.35 16.01
N ILE A 36 2.99 -6.78 14.81
CA ILE A 36 3.36 -5.37 14.65
C ILE A 36 2.25 -4.45 15.18
N ALA A 37 0.98 -4.75 14.88
CA ALA A 37 -0.17 -3.97 15.35
C ALA A 37 -0.40 -4.12 16.87
N ALA A 38 -0.06 -5.27 17.46
CA ALA A 38 -0.21 -5.51 18.88
C ALA A 38 0.67 -4.59 19.74
N VAL A 39 1.88 -4.25 19.27
CA VAL A 39 2.80 -3.36 20.00
C VAL A 39 2.16 -2.02 20.37
N PRO A 40 1.69 -1.18 19.42
CA PRO A 40 1.04 0.08 19.74
C PRO A 40 -0.31 -0.09 20.45
N LEU A 41 -1.02 -1.20 20.25
CA LEU A 41 -2.34 -1.43 20.88
C LEU A 41 -2.26 -1.92 22.32
N LEU A 42 -1.17 -2.59 22.70
CA LEU A 42 -0.99 -3.17 24.04
C LEU A 42 0.02 -2.42 24.89
N LEU A 43 0.98 -1.73 24.28
CA LEU A 43 2.12 -1.14 24.99
C LEU A 43 2.17 0.39 24.95
N LEU A 44 1.39 1.05 24.09
CA LEU A 44 1.38 2.50 23.99
C LEU A 44 0.07 3.08 24.52
N GLU A 45 0.19 4.09 25.37
CA GLU A 45 -0.95 4.86 25.85
C GLU A 45 -1.54 5.66 24.67
N PRO A 46 -2.84 5.52 24.36
CA PRO A 46 -3.48 6.19 23.23
C PRO A 46 -3.35 7.72 23.27
N GLN A 47 -3.34 8.27 24.49
CA GLN A 47 -3.33 9.71 24.76
C GLN A 47 -1.98 10.37 24.46
N GLY A 48 -0.86 9.63 24.52
CA GLY A 48 0.49 10.18 24.38
C GLY A 48 0.89 10.59 22.96
N GLY A 49 0.07 10.27 21.95
CA GLY A 49 0.38 10.53 20.54
C GLY A 49 -0.85 10.86 19.69
N ASP A 50 -1.86 11.52 20.28
CA ASP A 50 -3.10 11.95 19.63
C ASP A 50 -3.80 10.83 18.84
N GLY A 51 -3.70 9.58 19.30
CA GLY A 51 -4.29 8.44 18.60
C GLY A 51 -3.63 7.99 17.31
N ALA A 52 -2.51 8.60 16.92
CA ALA A 52 -1.81 8.21 15.70
C ALA A 52 -1.34 6.74 15.75
N ALA A 53 -0.88 6.28 16.91
CA ALA A 53 -0.44 4.90 17.12
C ALA A 53 -1.56 3.86 16.92
N PRO A 54 -2.73 3.95 17.61
CA PRO A 54 -3.83 3.02 17.38
C PRO A 54 -4.43 3.13 15.97
N ILE A 55 -4.50 4.32 15.38
CA ILE A 55 -4.93 4.48 13.98
C ILE A 55 -3.96 3.76 13.03
N GLY A 56 -2.65 3.96 13.20
CA GLY A 56 -1.63 3.28 12.40
C GLY A 56 -1.71 1.75 12.54
N ALA A 57 -1.97 1.25 13.74
CA ALA A 57 -2.11 -0.17 14.02
C ALA A 57 -3.35 -0.80 13.38
N ILE A 58 -4.51 -0.14 13.51
CA ILE A 58 -5.80 -0.67 13.08
C ILE A 58 -6.01 -0.46 11.58
N PHE A 59 -5.55 0.66 11.02
CA PHE A 59 -5.73 0.97 9.60
C PHE A 59 -4.46 0.68 8.78
N GLY A 60 -3.32 1.23 9.20
CA GLY A 60 -2.08 1.23 8.43
C GLY A 60 -1.46 -0.16 8.28
N VAL A 61 -1.42 -0.94 9.36
CA VAL A 61 -0.83 -2.28 9.34
C VAL A 61 -1.62 -3.24 8.41
N PRO A 62 -2.96 -3.35 8.48
CA PRO A 62 -3.72 -4.14 7.51
C PRO A 62 -3.55 -3.67 6.07
N MET A 63 -3.43 -2.35 5.84
CA MET A 63 -3.18 -1.78 4.52
C MET A 63 -1.86 -2.28 3.94
N VAL A 64 -0.76 -2.22 4.71
CA VAL A 64 0.54 -2.74 4.27
C VAL A 64 0.52 -4.24 4.07
N ALA A 65 -0.05 -4.99 5.02
CA ALA A 65 -0.16 -6.45 4.93
C ALA A 65 -0.93 -6.88 3.67
N SER A 66 -2.08 -6.26 3.41
CA SER A 66 -2.90 -6.49 2.22
C SER A 66 -2.10 -6.20 0.94
N ALA A 67 -1.38 -5.07 0.89
CA ALA A 67 -0.56 -4.72 -0.27
C ALA A 67 0.54 -5.76 -0.57
N LEU A 68 1.21 -6.27 0.47
CA LEU A 68 2.21 -7.32 0.32
C LEU A 68 1.59 -8.66 -0.12
N ILE A 69 0.43 -9.00 0.43
CA ILE A 69 -0.29 -10.23 0.07
C ILE A 69 -0.74 -10.16 -1.40
N ILE A 70 -1.24 -9.01 -1.87
CA ILE A 70 -1.58 -8.82 -3.28
C ILE A 70 -0.36 -9.10 -4.17
N GLU A 71 0.82 -8.58 -3.82
CA GLU A 71 2.06 -8.85 -4.59
C GLU A 71 2.40 -10.34 -4.65
N VAL A 72 2.30 -11.04 -3.51
CA VAL A 72 2.53 -12.51 -3.45
C VAL A 72 1.55 -13.23 -4.36
N VAL A 73 0.26 -12.88 -4.30
CA VAL A 73 -0.80 -13.50 -5.09
C VAL A 73 -0.63 -13.23 -6.58
N VAL A 74 -0.29 -12.00 -6.97
CA VAL A 74 -0.04 -11.62 -8.36
C VAL A 74 1.14 -12.40 -8.92
N ARG A 75 2.25 -12.54 -8.17
CA ARG A 75 3.41 -13.32 -8.61
C ARG A 75 3.12 -14.81 -8.75
N ALA A 76 2.38 -15.37 -7.79
CA ALA A 76 1.93 -16.74 -7.85
C ALA A 76 1.04 -16.96 -9.09
N HIS A 77 0.10 -16.05 -9.34
CA HIS A 77 -0.77 -16.09 -10.51
C HIS A 77 0.00 -15.98 -11.83
N MET A 78 0.96 -15.04 -11.94
CA MET A 78 1.82 -14.92 -13.14
C MET A 78 2.72 -16.14 -13.37
N SER A 79 3.02 -16.89 -12.31
CA SER A 79 3.79 -18.14 -12.37
C SER A 79 2.90 -19.37 -12.56
N ASN A 80 1.61 -19.20 -12.85
CA ASN A 80 0.60 -20.26 -12.95
C ASN A 80 0.51 -21.17 -11.72
N ARG A 81 0.88 -20.66 -10.53
CA ARG A 81 0.74 -21.41 -9.28
C ARG A 81 -0.71 -21.44 -8.82
N PRO A 82 -1.21 -22.57 -8.31
CA PRO A 82 -2.59 -22.70 -7.88
C PRO A 82 -2.88 -21.84 -6.63
N LEU A 83 -3.98 -21.09 -6.67
CA LEU A 83 -4.44 -20.25 -5.57
C LEU A 83 -5.58 -20.92 -4.80
N ASN A 84 -5.52 -20.91 -3.47
CA ASN A 84 -6.57 -21.43 -2.61
C ASN A 84 -7.38 -20.30 -1.98
N ARG A 85 -8.72 -20.42 -1.98
CA ARG A 85 -9.63 -19.48 -1.32
C ARG A 85 -9.40 -19.36 0.19
N MET A 86 -8.83 -20.38 0.82
CA MET A 86 -8.47 -20.36 2.24
C MET A 86 -7.45 -19.25 2.58
N MET A 87 -6.70 -18.76 1.59
CA MET A 87 -5.85 -17.57 1.74
C MET A 87 -6.67 -16.31 2.06
N LEU A 88 -7.86 -16.15 1.48
CA LEU A 88 -8.75 -15.03 1.76
C LEU A 88 -9.26 -15.05 3.20
N TRP A 89 -9.39 -16.23 3.81
CA TRP A 89 -9.76 -16.35 5.21
C TRP A 89 -8.70 -15.73 6.14
N TRP A 90 -7.41 -15.87 5.83
CA TRP A 90 -6.35 -15.22 6.59
C TRP A 90 -6.42 -13.69 6.50
N VAL A 91 -6.65 -13.15 5.31
CA VAL A 91 -6.68 -11.70 5.08
C VAL A 91 -7.97 -11.06 5.58
N LEU A 92 -9.12 -11.66 5.30
CA LEU A 92 -10.44 -11.07 5.58
C LEU A 92 -11.01 -11.54 6.91
N GLY A 93 -10.65 -12.73 7.38
CA GLY A 93 -11.10 -13.26 8.66
C GLY A 93 -10.08 -12.98 9.76
N VAL A 94 -8.94 -13.66 9.69
CA VAL A 94 -7.98 -13.71 10.81
C VAL A 94 -7.34 -12.35 11.08
N LEU A 95 -6.77 -11.70 10.07
CA LEU A 95 -6.03 -10.46 10.23
C LEU A 95 -6.83 -9.33 10.91
N PRO A 96 -8.01 -8.89 10.39
CA PRO A 96 -8.74 -7.78 10.98
C PRO A 96 -9.32 -8.14 12.36
N VAL A 97 -9.79 -9.38 12.54
CA VAL A 97 -10.35 -9.83 13.82
C VAL A 97 -9.27 -9.91 14.90
N ALA A 98 -8.09 -10.44 14.57
CA ALA A 98 -6.99 -10.54 15.52
C ALA A 98 -6.45 -9.16 15.93
N ILE A 99 -6.36 -8.21 15.00
CA ILE A 99 -5.94 -6.83 15.31
C ILE A 99 -6.95 -6.15 16.23
N VAL A 100 -8.24 -6.28 15.97
CA VAL A 100 -9.29 -5.72 16.84
C VAL A 100 -9.30 -6.42 18.20
N ALA A 101 -9.05 -7.72 18.25
CA ALA A 101 -8.92 -8.44 19.52
C ALA A 101 -7.75 -7.89 20.37
N CYS A 102 -6.64 -7.52 19.76
CA CYS A 102 -5.54 -6.83 20.44
C CYS A 102 -5.90 -5.44 20.96
N ALA A 103 -6.92 -4.77 20.40
CA ALA A 103 -7.38 -3.47 20.86
C ALA A 103 -8.31 -3.53 22.08
N ILE A 104 -8.83 -4.73 22.44
CA ILE A 104 -9.80 -4.88 23.53
C ILE A 104 -9.28 -4.30 24.86
N PRO A 105 -8.05 -4.61 25.33
CA PRO A 105 -7.55 -4.06 26.59
C PRO A 105 -7.52 -2.54 26.58
N ALA A 106 -6.90 -1.93 25.55
CA ALA A 106 -6.82 -0.48 25.42
C ALA A 106 -8.21 0.19 25.39
N VAL A 107 -9.18 -0.41 24.71
CA VAL A 107 -10.55 0.12 24.69
C VAL A 107 -11.16 0.09 26.09
N LEU A 108 -11.01 -1.02 26.81
CA LEU A 108 -11.59 -1.19 28.14
C LEU A 108 -10.93 -0.34 29.22
N ASP A 109 -9.62 -0.10 29.10
CA ASP A 109 -8.84 0.66 30.07
C ASP A 109 -9.03 2.18 29.94
N ASP A 110 -9.31 2.69 28.72
CA ASP A 110 -9.46 4.13 28.42
C ASP A 110 -10.83 4.50 27.80
N PRO A 111 -11.96 4.32 28.50
CA PRO A 111 -13.30 4.53 27.94
C PRO A 111 -13.59 5.98 27.52
N GLU A 112 -13.03 6.97 28.23
CA GLU A 112 -13.18 8.40 27.91
C GLU A 112 -12.50 8.75 26.58
N TYR A 113 -11.31 8.20 26.33
CA TYR A 113 -10.58 8.44 25.09
C TYR A 113 -11.32 7.86 23.88
N PHE A 114 -11.89 6.66 24.02
CA PHE A 114 -12.70 6.02 22.98
C PHE A 114 -14.17 6.47 22.97
N ALA A 115 -14.50 7.50 23.75
CA ALA A 115 -15.79 8.18 23.78
C ALA A 115 -17.00 7.24 23.96
N TYR A 116 -16.92 6.28 24.88
CA TYR A 116 -18.06 5.42 25.23
C TYR A 116 -18.33 5.36 26.74
N GLU A 117 -19.61 5.36 27.11
CA GLU A 117 -20.06 5.34 28.51
C GLU A 117 -20.74 4.01 28.90
N THR A 118 -21.06 3.16 27.93
CA THR A 118 -21.80 1.91 28.15
C THR A 118 -21.08 0.71 27.54
N PRO A 119 -21.31 -0.52 28.04
CA PRO A 119 -20.76 -1.74 27.44
C PRO A 119 -21.13 -1.91 25.95
N LEU A 120 -22.34 -1.47 25.57
CA LEU A 120 -22.79 -1.50 24.18
C LEU A 120 -22.04 -0.47 23.33
N GLY A 121 -21.66 0.67 23.91
CA GLY A 121 -20.77 1.65 23.30
C GLY A 121 -19.38 1.07 23.01
N ALA A 122 -18.80 0.30 23.95
CA ALA A 122 -17.52 -0.38 23.75
C ALA A 122 -17.55 -1.35 22.56
N VAL A 123 -18.63 -2.13 22.43
CA VAL A 123 -18.86 -3.02 21.27
C VAL A 123 -18.97 -2.21 19.98
N GLY A 124 -19.66 -1.07 20.02
CA GLY A 124 -19.74 -0.13 18.90
C GLY A 124 -18.37 0.37 18.45
N THR A 125 -17.52 0.77 19.40
CA THR A 125 -16.14 1.21 19.14
C THR A 125 -15.31 0.11 18.49
N LEU A 126 -15.32 -1.11 19.05
CA LEU A 126 -14.61 -2.27 18.47
C LEU A 126 -15.14 -2.62 17.08
N GLY A 127 -16.45 -2.51 16.86
CA GLY A 127 -17.07 -2.66 15.54
C GLY A 127 -16.59 -1.60 14.55
N GLY A 128 -16.47 -0.34 14.97
CA GLY A 128 -15.89 0.74 14.18
C GLY A 128 -14.42 0.50 13.82
N MET A 129 -13.62 0.02 14.78
CA MET A 129 -12.24 -0.38 14.55
C MET A 129 -12.13 -1.54 13.54
N LEU A 130 -13.05 -2.51 13.61
CA LEU A 130 -13.10 -3.60 12.64
C LEU A 130 -13.40 -3.09 11.22
N VAL A 131 -14.37 -2.18 11.09
CA VAL A 131 -14.65 -1.51 9.81
C VAL A 131 -13.42 -0.77 9.31
N LEU A 132 -12.73 -0.03 10.18
CA LEU A 132 -11.52 0.70 9.83
C LEU A 132 -10.40 -0.24 9.35
N ALA A 133 -10.23 -1.41 9.98
CA ALA A 133 -9.28 -2.43 9.53
C ALA A 133 -9.62 -2.96 8.13
N TYR A 134 -10.90 -3.20 7.83
CA TYR A 134 -11.33 -3.57 6.48
C TYR A 134 -11.08 -2.45 5.46
N VAL A 135 -11.33 -1.18 5.83
CA VAL A 135 -10.98 -0.05 4.97
C VAL A 135 -9.47 -0.03 4.71
N GLY A 136 -8.65 -0.29 5.72
CA GLY A 136 -7.20 -0.48 5.57
C GLY A 136 -6.86 -1.56 4.55
N ILE A 137 -7.45 -2.76 4.68
CA ILE A 137 -7.27 -3.87 3.74
C ILE A 137 -7.61 -3.46 2.30
N LEU A 138 -8.74 -2.77 2.10
CA LEU A 138 -9.17 -2.28 0.78
C LEU A 138 -8.19 -1.24 0.22
N MET A 139 -7.72 -0.31 1.06
CA MET A 139 -6.69 0.67 0.71
C MET A 139 -5.35 0.02 0.38
N GLY A 140 -5.11 -1.22 0.82
CA GLY A 140 -3.95 -2.02 0.45
C GLY A 140 -3.79 -2.21 -1.06
N ALA A 141 -4.88 -2.26 -1.82
CA ALA A 141 -4.81 -2.31 -3.29
C ALA A 141 -4.24 -1.01 -3.89
N LEU A 142 -4.60 0.14 -3.31
CA LEU A 142 -4.07 1.44 -3.71
C LEU A 142 -2.58 1.54 -3.38
N LEU A 143 -2.21 1.15 -2.15
CA LEU A 143 -0.81 1.09 -1.72
C LEU A 143 0.01 0.14 -2.59
N TRP A 144 -0.55 -1.03 -2.93
CA TRP A 144 0.11 -1.97 -3.83
C TRP A 144 0.39 -1.33 -5.18
N PHE A 145 -0.62 -0.72 -5.80
CA PHE A 145 -0.49 -0.13 -7.14
C PHE A 145 0.53 1.03 -7.19
N PHE A 146 0.54 1.90 -6.18
CA PHE A 146 1.39 3.09 -6.17
C PHE A 146 2.78 2.87 -5.59
N VAL A 147 2.96 1.86 -4.73
CA VAL A 147 4.20 1.66 -3.98
C VAL A 147 4.79 0.28 -4.23
N VAL A 148 4.07 -0.79 -3.90
CA VAL A 148 4.64 -2.15 -3.93
C VAL A 148 4.94 -2.61 -5.35
N PHE A 149 3.98 -2.49 -6.27
CA PHE A 149 4.13 -2.89 -7.67
C PHE A 149 5.26 -2.12 -8.39
N PRO A 150 5.32 -0.76 -8.28
CA PRO A 150 6.43 0.01 -8.85
C PRO A 150 7.77 -0.38 -8.27
N LEU A 151 7.85 -0.58 -6.94
CA LEU A 151 9.08 -0.97 -6.26
C LEU A 151 9.53 -2.36 -6.72
N ALA A 152 8.62 -3.32 -6.79
CA ALA A 152 8.89 -4.66 -7.32
C ALA A 152 9.44 -4.61 -8.76
N HIS A 153 8.83 -3.80 -9.63
CA HIS A 153 9.30 -3.58 -10.99
C HIS A 153 10.70 -2.96 -11.04
N LEU A 154 11.00 -1.98 -10.18
CA LEU A 154 12.33 -1.40 -10.10
C LEU A 154 13.38 -2.40 -9.62
N VAL A 155 13.05 -3.23 -8.63
CA VAL A 155 13.94 -4.29 -8.16
C VAL A 155 14.21 -5.29 -9.28
N MET A 156 13.19 -5.72 -10.02
CA MET A 156 13.37 -6.62 -11.17
C MET A 156 14.22 -5.98 -12.27
N ALA A 157 13.98 -4.70 -12.59
CA ALA A 157 14.79 -3.96 -13.56
C ALA A 157 16.25 -3.82 -13.11
N LEU A 158 16.49 -3.59 -11.82
CA LEU A 158 17.82 -3.52 -11.23
C LEU A 158 18.55 -4.86 -11.31
N ILE A 159 17.86 -5.96 -10.97
CA ILE A 159 18.42 -7.32 -11.07
C ILE A 159 18.75 -7.66 -12.52
N ALA A 160 17.85 -7.35 -13.47
CA ALA A 160 18.10 -7.56 -14.90
C ALA A 160 19.31 -6.74 -15.38
N ARG A 161 19.43 -5.49 -14.94
CA ARG A 161 20.58 -4.63 -15.25
C ARG A 161 21.89 -5.18 -14.67
N ALA A 162 21.85 -5.69 -13.44
CA ALA A 162 23.01 -6.32 -12.80
C ALA A 162 23.45 -7.61 -13.53
N ARG A 163 22.51 -8.32 -14.16
CA ARG A 163 22.76 -9.48 -15.02
C ARG A 163 23.23 -9.13 -16.44
N GLY A 164 23.40 -7.83 -16.75
CA GLY A 164 23.90 -7.36 -18.04
C GLY A 164 22.82 -7.14 -19.10
N ASP A 165 21.54 -7.29 -18.74
CA ASP A 165 20.44 -7.15 -19.69
C ASP A 165 20.18 -5.66 -20.00
N LYS A 166 20.28 -5.27 -21.28
CA LYS A 166 20.24 -3.86 -21.70
C LYS A 166 18.81 -3.31 -21.77
N GLU A 167 17.80 -4.17 -21.81
CA GLU A 167 16.39 -3.77 -21.94
C GLU A 167 15.75 -3.32 -20.63
N GLY A 168 16.35 -3.64 -19.48
CA GLY A 168 15.83 -3.30 -18.14
C GLY A 168 15.65 -1.79 -17.89
N GLY A 169 16.35 -0.93 -18.64
CA GLY A 169 16.29 0.53 -18.48
C GLY A 169 14.95 1.17 -18.89
N ARG A 170 14.21 0.60 -19.85
CA ARG A 170 12.89 1.15 -20.27
C ARG A 170 11.76 0.73 -19.33
N ILE A 171 11.91 -0.38 -18.62
CA ILE A 171 10.90 -0.94 -17.72
C ILE A 171 10.73 -0.06 -16.47
N GLY A 172 11.82 0.58 -15.99
CA GLY A 172 11.80 1.32 -14.72
C GLY A 172 11.14 2.71 -14.75
N VAL A 173 10.99 3.36 -15.92
CA VAL A 173 10.57 4.78 -15.99
C VAL A 173 9.14 4.98 -15.46
N GLY A 174 8.22 4.09 -15.80
CA GLY A 174 6.84 4.15 -15.28
C GLY A 174 6.76 3.97 -13.77
N SER A 175 7.59 3.07 -13.22
CA SER A 175 7.65 2.83 -11.78
C SER A 175 8.20 4.02 -10.99
N PHE A 176 9.21 4.72 -11.53
CA PHE A 176 9.70 5.95 -10.91
C PHE A 176 8.61 7.02 -10.84
N PHE A 177 7.77 7.14 -11.87
CA PHE A 177 6.67 8.09 -11.86
C PHE A 177 5.62 7.76 -10.79
N LEU A 178 5.21 6.49 -10.69
CA LEU A 178 4.23 6.06 -9.69
C LEU A 178 4.74 6.27 -8.26
N LEU A 179 6.01 5.92 -7.99
CA LEU A 179 6.63 6.17 -6.68
C LEU A 179 6.78 7.65 -6.37
N ALA A 180 7.19 8.46 -7.36
CA ALA A 180 7.29 9.89 -7.19
C ALA A 180 5.92 10.52 -6.90
N LEU A 181 4.87 10.06 -7.57
CA LEU A 181 3.50 10.49 -7.30
C LEU A 181 3.05 10.08 -5.90
N ALA A 182 3.33 8.85 -5.46
CA ALA A 182 3.04 8.40 -4.11
C ALA A 182 3.77 9.26 -3.06
N ALA A 183 5.06 9.54 -3.27
CA ALA A 183 5.86 10.39 -2.40
C ALA A 183 5.31 11.83 -2.34
N VAL A 184 4.92 12.40 -3.50
CA VAL A 184 4.28 13.73 -3.57
C VAL A 184 2.98 13.76 -2.76
N ILE A 185 2.14 12.73 -2.89
CA ILE A 185 0.87 12.64 -2.17
C ILE A 185 1.11 12.53 -0.65
N ILE A 186 1.97 11.61 -0.21
CA ILE A 186 2.22 11.34 1.20
C ILE A 186 2.92 12.53 1.86
N ILE A 187 4.04 12.98 1.31
CA ILE A 187 4.82 14.08 1.89
C ILE A 187 4.02 15.39 1.79
N GLY A 188 3.29 15.58 0.69
CA GLY A 188 2.41 16.74 0.53
C GLY A 188 1.31 16.79 1.58
N ALA A 189 0.63 15.66 1.81
CA ALA A 189 -0.41 15.56 2.84
C ALA A 189 0.14 15.79 4.25
N LEU A 190 1.35 15.29 4.55
CA LEU A 190 2.01 15.52 5.85
C LEU A 190 2.53 16.95 6.03
N SER A 191 2.68 17.71 4.93
CA SER A 191 3.26 19.06 4.98
C SER A 191 2.24 20.18 5.07
N LEU A 192 0.95 19.88 4.86
CA LEU A 192 -0.12 20.85 4.73
C LEU A 192 -1.24 20.57 5.74
N ASP A 193 -1.74 21.62 6.38
CA ASP A 193 -2.93 21.58 7.22
C ASP A 193 -3.89 22.72 6.87
N GLY A 194 -5.12 22.68 7.38
CA GLY A 194 -6.14 23.71 7.16
C GLY A 194 -6.66 23.78 5.71
N LEU A 195 -6.52 22.71 4.94
CA LEU A 195 -7.01 22.66 3.55
C LEU A 195 -8.54 22.74 3.51
N ALA A 196 -9.08 23.66 2.71
CA ALA A 196 -10.51 23.80 2.53
C ALA A 196 -11.09 22.56 1.83
N ALA A 197 -12.17 22.01 2.38
CA ALA A 197 -12.85 20.86 1.78
C ALA A 197 -13.47 21.20 0.41
N GLY A 198 -13.49 20.22 -0.50
CA GLY A 198 -14.11 20.34 -1.82
C GLY A 198 -13.20 20.90 -2.91
N ARG A 199 -13.80 21.45 -3.98
CA ARG A 199 -13.08 21.87 -5.22
C ARG A 199 -12.03 22.96 -4.97
N ALA A 200 -12.21 23.78 -3.93
CA ALA A 200 -11.24 24.81 -3.54
C ALA A 200 -9.93 24.20 -3.00
N GLY A 201 -9.97 23.03 -2.36
CA GLY A 201 -8.80 22.36 -1.82
C GLY A 201 -7.79 21.95 -2.89
N LEU A 202 -8.25 21.57 -4.09
CA LEU A 202 -7.38 21.23 -5.21
C LEU A 202 -6.55 22.44 -5.68
N GLY A 203 -7.17 23.62 -5.74
CA GLY A 203 -6.48 24.86 -6.04
C GLY A 203 -5.44 25.24 -4.98
N GLN A 204 -5.75 25.01 -3.71
CA GLN A 204 -4.82 25.25 -2.59
C GLN A 204 -3.64 24.29 -2.60
N ILE A 205 -3.87 23.00 -2.91
CA ILE A 205 -2.79 22.02 -3.07
C ILE A 205 -1.86 22.44 -4.19
N ILE A 206 -2.39 22.84 -5.35
CA ILE A 206 -1.59 23.31 -6.48
C ILE A 206 -0.81 24.59 -6.10
N ALA A 207 -1.46 25.54 -5.43
CA ALA A 207 -0.83 26.76 -4.96
C ALA A 207 0.34 26.45 -3.99
N ALA A 208 0.12 25.54 -3.04
CA ALA A 208 1.13 25.08 -2.11
C ALA A 208 2.34 24.46 -2.82
N LEU A 209 2.10 23.54 -3.76
CA LEU A 209 3.14 22.92 -4.57
C LEU A 209 3.95 23.94 -5.35
N LEU A 210 3.32 24.99 -5.88
CA LEU A 210 3.98 26.07 -6.62
C LEU A 210 4.62 27.15 -5.72
N GLY A 211 4.36 27.12 -4.41
CA GLY A 211 4.81 28.14 -3.46
C GLY A 211 4.08 29.47 -3.54
N ILE A 212 2.85 29.43 -4.04
CA ILE A 212 1.94 30.57 -4.05
C ILE A 212 1.24 30.58 -2.69
N PRO A 213 1.37 31.66 -1.88
CA PRO A 213 0.73 31.73 -0.58
C PRO A 213 -0.79 31.61 -0.73
N GLY A 214 -1.41 30.86 0.18
CA GLY A 214 -2.85 30.61 0.21
C GLY A 214 -3.36 30.50 1.64
N SER A 215 -4.60 30.08 1.81
CA SER A 215 -5.22 29.89 3.12
C SER A 215 -4.86 28.55 3.80
N TYR A 216 -3.81 27.88 3.33
CA TYR A 216 -3.31 26.62 3.90
C TYR A 216 -2.18 26.92 4.88
N GLU A 217 -2.05 26.07 5.89
CA GLU A 217 -0.94 26.11 6.84
C GLU A 217 0.15 25.14 6.42
N VAL A 218 1.42 25.55 6.55
CA VAL A 218 2.57 24.69 6.25
C VAL A 218 3.14 24.18 7.56
N VAL A 219 2.79 22.94 7.90
CA VAL A 219 3.25 22.26 9.13
C VAL A 219 4.68 21.76 8.96
N TRP A 220 5.04 21.29 7.77
CA TRP A 220 6.38 20.76 7.49
C TRP A 220 7.04 21.42 6.26
N PRO A 221 7.73 22.57 6.45
CA PRO A 221 8.34 23.30 5.34
C PRO A 221 9.36 22.49 4.55
N ALA A 222 10.16 21.65 5.22
CA ALA A 222 11.16 20.81 4.57
C ALA A 222 10.52 19.73 3.68
N GLY A 223 9.43 19.12 4.13
CA GLY A 223 8.67 18.15 3.32
C GLY A 223 8.16 18.78 2.02
N LEU A 224 7.66 20.00 2.10
CA LEU A 224 7.16 20.74 0.94
C LEU A 224 8.29 21.06 -0.07
N TRP A 225 9.50 21.36 0.39
CA TRP A 225 10.67 21.49 -0.49
C TRP A 225 11.05 20.18 -1.17
N ILE A 226 10.96 19.05 -0.47
CA ILE A 226 11.19 17.72 -1.06
C ILE A 226 10.17 17.47 -2.18
N VAL A 227 8.89 17.74 -1.91
CA VAL A 227 7.81 17.58 -2.90
C VAL A 227 8.07 18.44 -4.13
N ARG A 228 8.45 19.72 -3.95
CA ARG A 228 8.83 20.62 -5.06
C ARG A 228 10.01 20.07 -5.85
N GLY A 229 11.04 19.58 -5.17
CA GLY A 229 12.20 18.95 -5.80
C GLY A 229 11.81 17.74 -6.66
N ILE A 230 10.92 16.88 -6.15
CA ILE A 230 10.40 15.73 -6.90
C ILE A 230 9.61 16.19 -8.13
N VAL A 231 8.69 17.15 -7.97
CA VAL A 231 7.89 17.69 -9.09
C VAL A 231 8.78 18.30 -10.17
N VAL A 232 9.77 19.11 -9.79
CA VAL A 232 10.75 19.68 -10.73
C VAL A 232 11.55 18.57 -11.41
N GLY A 233 12.02 17.58 -10.64
CA GLY A 233 12.75 16.43 -11.17
C GLY A 233 11.94 15.65 -12.21
N LEU A 234 10.66 15.42 -11.95
CA LEU A 234 9.72 14.79 -12.90
C LEU A 234 9.54 15.65 -14.16
N VAL A 235 9.29 16.95 -14.01
CA VAL A 235 9.12 17.85 -15.17
C VAL A 235 10.38 17.90 -16.02
N LEU A 236 11.56 17.94 -15.42
CA LEU A 236 12.84 17.96 -16.13
C LEU A 236 13.14 16.62 -16.83
N THR A 237 12.88 15.48 -16.17
CA THR A 237 13.10 14.17 -16.78
C THR A 237 12.14 13.94 -17.95
N PHE A 238 10.84 14.19 -17.79
CA PHE A 238 9.87 13.98 -18.86
C PHE A 238 9.91 15.06 -19.95
N GLY A 239 9.96 16.33 -19.56
CA GLY A 239 10.04 17.47 -20.49
C GLY A 239 11.39 17.52 -21.23
N GLY A 240 12.48 17.25 -20.53
CA GLY A 240 13.82 17.16 -21.11
C GLY A 240 13.97 15.98 -22.05
N TRP A 241 13.46 14.79 -21.68
CA TRP A 241 13.47 13.61 -22.54
C TRP A 241 12.70 13.81 -23.84
N GLN A 242 11.51 14.41 -23.77
CA GLN A 242 10.72 14.77 -24.96
C GLN A 242 11.45 15.78 -25.85
N ALA A 243 12.10 16.78 -25.26
CA ALA A 243 12.89 17.78 -26.00
C ALA A 243 14.11 17.15 -26.70
N ILE A 244 14.80 16.22 -26.04
CA ILE A 244 15.96 15.50 -26.61
C ILE A 244 15.51 14.56 -27.73
N MET A 245 14.46 13.76 -27.51
CA MET A 245 13.87 12.88 -28.53
C MET A 245 13.42 13.65 -29.78
N ARG A 246 12.84 14.85 -29.61
CA ARG A 246 12.48 15.75 -30.71
C ARG A 246 13.68 16.28 -31.47
N ARG A 247 14.82 16.50 -30.81
CA ARG A 247 16.07 16.94 -31.47
C ARG A 247 16.75 15.81 -32.23
N VAL A 248 16.74 14.58 -31.69
CA VAL A 248 17.32 13.40 -32.34
C VAL A 248 16.55 13.02 -33.60
N ARG A 249 15.20 13.07 -33.58
CA ARG A 249 14.37 12.83 -34.78
C ARG A 249 14.49 13.89 -35.89
N ARG A 250 15.10 15.05 -35.59
CA ARG A 250 15.26 16.16 -36.55
C ARG A 250 16.66 16.23 -37.16
N ARG A 251 17.57 15.31 -36.82
CA ARG A 251 18.86 15.18 -37.52
C ARG A 251 18.68 14.13 -38.64
N PRO A 252 18.73 14.55 -39.92
CA PRO A 252 18.72 13.64 -41.07
C PRO A 252 19.98 12.79 -41.12
#